data_AF-A0A653LFE7-F1
#
_entry.id   AF-A0A653LFE7-F1
#
_cell.length_a   1.000
_cell.length_b   1.000
_cell.length_c   1.000
_cell.angle_alpha   90.00
_cell.angle_beta   90.00
_cell.angle_gamma   90.00
#
_symmetry.space_group_name_H-M   'P 1'
#
loop_
_entity.id
_entity.type
_entity.pdbx_description
1 polymer ?
#
loop_
_entity_poly.entity_id
_entity_poly.type
_entity_poly.pdbx_seq_one_letter_code
_entity_poly.pdbx_strand_id
1 'polypeptide(L)'
;MSDDPLTALTALRAEFCVRATEDRAALAQALAVGDLDRVERVAHGLAGSAGMFGFTDIGAAALAVDDGFASGRGLDAAAMDRLIASLDALP
;
A
#
# COMPACT_ATOMS: atom_id res chain seq x y z
N MET A 1 -7.92 2.89 32.83
CA MET A 1 -7.55 2.44 31.48
C MET A 1 -6.89 3.63 30.82
N SER A 2 -5.60 3.55 30.55
CA SER A 2 -4.86 4.68 29.99
C SER A 2 -5.22 4.81 28.51
N ASP A 3 -6.04 5.80 28.18
CA ASP A 3 -6.24 6.29 26.81
C ASP A 3 -4.98 7.06 26.37
N ASP A 4 -3.85 6.36 26.29
CA ASP A 4 -2.60 6.94 25.80
C ASP A 4 -2.61 6.96 24.26
N PRO A 5 -2.58 8.16 23.64
CA PRO A 5 -2.57 8.30 22.19
C PRO A 5 -1.43 7.54 21.50
N LEU A 6 -0.28 7.38 22.16
CA LEU A 6 0.87 6.68 21.59
C LEU A 6 0.61 5.16 21.49
N THR A 7 -0.03 4.59 22.51
CA THR A 7 -0.44 3.18 22.52
C THR A 7 -1.47 2.90 21.43
N ALA A 8 -2.45 3.79 21.25
CA ALA A 8 -3.46 3.67 20.19
C ALA A 8 -2.84 3.74 18.79
N LEU A 9 -1.93 4.69 18.54
CA LEU A 9 -1.23 4.80 17.25
C LEU A 9 -0.38 3.55 16.95
N THR A 10 0.27 2.98 17.98
CA THR A 10 1.07 1.76 17.82
C THR A 10 0.22 0.57 17.40
N ALA A 11 -0.98 0.41 17.99
CA ALA A 11 -1.92 -0.62 17.61
C ALA A 11 -2.39 -0.45 16.16
N LEU A 12 -2.78 0.77 15.77
CA LEU A 12 -3.19 1.08 14.39
C LEU A 12 -2.07 0.83 13.37
N ARG A 13 -0.81 1.12 13.73
CA ARG A 13 0.35 0.80 12.89
C ARG A 13 0.51 -0.71 12.70
N ALA A 14 0.33 -1.50 13.75
CA ALA A 14 0.40 -2.96 13.65
C ALA A 14 -0.73 -3.53 12.78
N GLU A 15 -1.95 -3.03 12.94
CA GLU A 15 -3.10 -3.39 12.10
C GLU A 15 -2.84 -3.03 10.62
N PHE A 16 -2.25 -1.86 10.37
CA PHE A 16 -1.84 -1.49 9.01
C PHE A 16 -0.82 -2.47 8.43
N CYS A 17 0.22 -2.88 9.17
CA CYS A 17 1.19 -3.87 8.68
C CYS A 17 0.53 -5.20 8.27
N VAL A 18 -0.41 -5.68 9.08
CA VAL A 18 -1.17 -6.90 8.78
C VAL A 18 -1.95 -6.72 7.48
N ARG A 19 -2.72 -5.63 7.35
CA ARG A 19 -3.48 -5.34 6.13
C ARG A 19 -2.57 -5.18 4.91
N ALA A 20 -1.47 -4.43 5.03
CA ALA A 20 -0.54 -4.19 3.94
C ALA A 20 0.13 -5.49 3.45
N THR A 21 0.34 -6.46 4.34
CA THR A 21 0.80 -7.81 3.98
C THR A 21 -0.25 -8.57 3.14
N GLU A 22 -1.53 -8.45 3.50
CA GLU A 22 -2.63 -9.01 2.72
C GLU A 22 -2.76 -8.33 1.35
N ASP A 23 -2.62 -7.00 1.31
CA ASP A 23 -2.64 -6.19 0.09
C ASP A 23 -1.47 -6.59 -0.84
N ARG A 24 -0.29 -6.86 -0.28
CA ARG A 24 0.86 -7.39 -1.02
C ARG A 24 0.58 -8.77 -1.63
N ALA A 25 -0.12 -9.65 -0.93
CA ALA A 25 -0.54 -10.94 -1.48
C ALA A 25 -1.63 -10.77 -2.55
N ALA A 26 -2.52 -9.79 -2.40
CA ALA A 26 -3.55 -9.47 -3.38
C ALA A 26 -2.94 -8.87 -4.66
N LEU A 27 -1.94 -7.98 -4.54
CA LEU A 27 -1.18 -7.44 -5.67
C LEU A 27 -0.49 -8.53 -6.46
N ALA A 28 0.20 -9.46 -5.79
CA ALA A 28 0.87 -10.57 -6.46
C ALA A 28 -0.11 -11.43 -7.29
N GLN A 29 -1.28 -11.74 -6.73
CA GLN A 29 -2.31 -12.50 -7.44
C GLN A 29 -2.88 -11.72 -8.63
N ALA A 30 -3.19 -10.44 -8.44
CA ALA A 30 -3.73 -9.58 -9.49
C ALA A 30 -2.74 -9.43 -10.66
N LEU A 31 -1.47 -9.20 -10.36
CA LEU A 31 -0.40 -9.12 -11.36
C LEU A 31 -0.24 -10.44 -12.13
N ALA A 32 -0.31 -11.59 -11.45
CA ALA A 32 -0.17 -12.89 -12.09
C ALA A 32 -1.27 -13.20 -13.12
N VAL A 33 -2.48 -12.67 -12.92
CA VAL A 33 -3.63 -12.87 -13.83
C VAL A 33 -3.93 -11.67 -14.72
N GLY A 34 -3.18 -10.57 -14.59
CA GLY A 34 -3.39 -9.34 -15.35
C GLY A 34 -4.63 -8.52 -14.94
N ASP A 35 -5.12 -8.67 -13.70
CA ASP A 35 -6.27 -7.94 -13.17
C ASP A 35 -5.86 -6.52 -12.73
N LEU A 36 -5.74 -5.62 -13.70
CA LEU A 36 -5.29 -4.24 -13.49
C LEU A 36 -6.26 -3.42 -12.63
N ASP A 37 -7.58 -3.67 -12.72
CA ASP A 37 -8.59 -3.00 -11.88
C ASP A 37 -8.39 -3.34 -10.39
N ARG A 38 -7.97 -4.57 -10.09
CA ARG A 38 -7.61 -4.94 -8.73
C ARG A 38 -6.29 -4.32 -8.28
N VAL A 39 -5.30 -4.22 -9.17
CA VAL A 39 -4.03 -3.54 -8.87
C VAL A 39 -4.27 -2.07 -8.51
N GLU A 40 -5.06 -1.35 -9.32
CA GLU A 40 -5.43 0.04 -9.08
C GLU A 40 -6.10 0.23 -7.72
N ARG A 41 -7.12 -0.59 -7.41
CA ARG A 41 -7.83 -0.49 -6.12
C ARG A 41 -6.93 -0.69 -4.91
N VAL A 42 -6.00 -1.64 -4.98
CA VAL A 42 -5.05 -1.88 -3.87
C VAL A 42 -4.07 -0.73 -3.74
N ALA A 43 -3.51 -0.25 -4.86
CA ALA A 43 -2.60 0.91 -4.86
C ALA A 43 -3.29 2.16 -4.29
N HIS A 44 -4.51 2.46 -4.71
CA HIS A 44 -5.31 3.57 -4.21
C HIS A 44 -5.52 3.50 -2.68
N GLY A 45 -5.89 2.31 -2.18
CA GLY A 45 -6.09 2.09 -0.74
C GLY A 45 -4.81 2.31 0.09
N LEU A 46 -3.67 1.83 -0.41
CA LEU A 46 -2.37 2.02 0.24
C LEU A 46 -1.93 3.48 0.19
N ALA A 47 -2.12 4.17 -0.94
CA ALA A 47 -1.80 5.60 -1.10
C ALA A 47 -2.58 6.46 -0.09
N GLY A 48 -3.87 6.15 0.09
CA GLY A 48 -4.74 6.90 1.01
C GLY A 48 -4.46 6.65 2.49
N SER A 49 -3.92 5.49 2.87
CA SER A 49 -3.83 5.06 4.28
C SER A 49 -2.41 5.05 4.86
N ALA A 50 -1.39 4.71 4.08
CA ALA A 50 -0.03 4.47 4.58
C ALA A 50 0.60 5.70 5.26
N GLY A 51 0.34 6.89 4.73
CA GLY A 51 0.87 8.14 5.27
C GLY A 51 0.36 8.45 6.69
N MET A 52 -0.90 8.13 6.99
CA MET A 52 -1.50 8.37 8.32
C MET A 52 -0.80 7.57 9.42
N PHE A 53 -0.28 6.40 9.07
CA PHE A 53 0.39 5.51 10.01
C PHE A 53 1.91 5.67 9.98
N GLY A 54 2.45 6.61 9.21
CA GLY A 54 3.90 6.89 9.12
C GLY A 54 4.68 5.92 8.23
N PHE A 55 4.03 5.29 7.26
CA PHE A 55 4.66 4.47 6.21
C PHE A 55 4.77 5.29 4.91
N THR A 56 5.52 6.38 4.97
CA THR A 56 5.61 7.37 3.89
C THR A 56 6.12 6.76 2.58
N ASP A 57 7.08 5.84 2.62
CA ASP A 57 7.62 5.20 1.41
C ASP A 57 6.59 4.33 0.70
N ILE A 58 5.80 3.56 1.47
CA ILE A 58 4.68 2.77 0.93
C ILE A 58 3.65 3.71 0.31
N GLY A 59 3.26 4.77 1.02
CA GLY A 59 2.29 5.75 0.54
C GLY A 59 2.75 6.45 -0.75
N ALA A 60 4.02 6.86 -0.82
CA ALA A 60 4.58 7.51 -2.00
C ALA A 60 4.67 6.57 -3.21
N ALA A 61 5.10 5.32 -3.00
CA ALA A 61 5.17 4.32 -4.07
C ALA A 61 3.76 3.93 -4.56
N ALA A 62 2.81 3.74 -3.64
CA ALA A 62 1.42 3.45 -3.97
C ALA A 62 0.76 4.59 -4.73
N LEU A 63 1.01 5.84 -4.31
CA LEU A 63 0.52 7.02 -5.01
C LEU A 63 1.06 7.09 -6.44
N ALA A 64 2.34 6.78 -6.67
CA ALA A 64 2.89 6.78 -8.02
C ALA A 64 2.22 5.74 -8.95
N VAL A 65 1.83 4.59 -8.42
CA VAL A 65 1.05 3.57 -9.14
C VAL A 65 -0.38 4.09 -9.42
N ASP A 66 -1.06 4.60 -8.38
CA ASP A 66 -2.43 5.14 -8.47
C ASP A 66 -2.51 6.28 -9.49
N ASP A 67 -1.56 7.21 -9.48
CA ASP A 67 -1.50 8.34 -10.40
C ASP A 67 -1.29 7.90 -11.87
N GLY A 68 -0.60 6.77 -12.07
CA GLY A 68 -0.46 6.13 -13.38
C GLY A 68 -1.80 5.65 -13.94
N PHE A 69 -2.60 4.99 -13.12
CA PHE A 69 -3.95 4.56 -13.49
C PHE A 69 -4.90 5.75 -13.68
N ALA A 70 -4.94 6.68 -12.73
CA ALA A 70 -5.79 7.87 -12.77
C ALA A 70 -5.51 8.76 -14.00
N SER A 71 -4.26 8.81 -14.46
CA SER A 71 -3.85 9.54 -15.67
C SER A 71 -4.07 8.75 -16.97
N GLY A 72 -4.53 7.50 -16.90
CA GLY A 72 -4.68 6.61 -18.06
C GLY A 72 -3.37 6.08 -18.64
N ARG A 73 -2.23 6.24 -17.95
CA ARG A 73 -0.94 5.64 -18.34
C ARG A 73 -0.91 4.14 -18.05
N GLY A 74 -1.73 3.69 -17.10
CA GLY A 74 -1.78 2.30 -16.65
C GLY A 74 -0.64 1.96 -15.70
N LEU A 75 -0.32 0.66 -15.63
CA LEU A 75 0.67 0.14 -14.70
C LEU A 75 2.10 0.59 -15.06
N ASP A 76 2.71 1.38 -14.18
CA ASP A 76 4.14 1.70 -14.23
C ASP A 76 4.94 0.63 -13.46
N ALA A 77 5.76 -0.14 -14.19
CA ALA A 77 6.58 -1.20 -13.62
C ALA A 77 7.56 -0.69 -12.55
N ALA A 78 8.19 0.47 -12.74
CA ALA A 78 9.16 1.00 -11.80
C ALA A 78 8.49 1.49 -10.51
N ALA A 79 7.27 2.04 -10.61
CA ALA A 79 6.47 2.39 -9.44
C ALA A 79 6.01 1.13 -8.69
N MET A 80 5.56 0.11 -9.43
CA MET A 80 5.13 -1.17 -8.86
C MET A 80 6.27 -1.91 -8.13
N ASP A 81 7.47 -1.95 -8.71
CA ASP A 81 8.64 -2.58 -8.08
C ASP A 81 9.00 -1.90 -6.75
N ARG A 82 8.92 -0.56 -6.69
CA ARG A 82 9.13 0.19 -5.44
C ARG A 82 8.06 -0.11 -4.40
N LEU A 83 6.81 -0.20 -4.82
CA LEU A 83 5.69 -0.52 -3.93
C LEU A 83 5.87 -1.92 -3.34
N ILE A 84 6.17 -2.91 -4.18
CA ILE A 84 6.43 -4.30 -3.77
C ILE A 84 7.61 -4.35 -2.79
N ALA A 85 8.73 -3.70 -3.11
CA ALA A 85 9.90 -3.68 -2.24
C ALA A 85 9.61 -3.03 -0.88
N SER A 86 8.79 -1.98 -0.85
CA SER A 86 8.41 -1.30 0.40
C SER A 86 7.48 -2.16 1.26
N LEU A 87 6.56 -2.91 0.63
CA LEU A 87 5.68 -3.84 1.32
C LEU A 87 6.43 -5.06 1.86
N ASP A 88 7.41 -5.58 1.11
CA ASP A 88 8.24 -6.72 1.52
C ASP A 88 9.22 -6.35 2.66
N ALA A 89 9.43 -5.06 2.90
CA ALA A 89 10.25 -4.54 3.99
C ALA A 89 9.46 -4.25 5.29
N LEU A 90 8.15 -4.53 5.31
CA LEU A 90 7.35 -4.41 6.53
C LEU A 90 7.83 -5.38 7.63
N PRO A 91 7.76 -4.97 8.92
CA PRO A 91 8.19 -5.77 10.05
C PRO A 91 7.25 -6.95 10.36
#